data_AF-A0A7W3N3J9-F1
#
_entry.id   AF-A0A7W3N3J9-F1
#
_cell.length_a   1.000
_cell.length_b   1.000
_cell.length_c   1.000
_cell.angle_alpha   90.00
_cell.angle_beta   90.00
_cell.angle_gamma   90.00
#
_symmetry.space_group_name_H-M   'P 1'
#
loop_
_entity.id
_entity.type
_entity.pdbx_description
1 polymer ?
#
loop_
_entity_poly.entity_id
_entity_poly.type
_entity_poly.pdbx_seq_one_letter_code
_entity_poly.pdbx_strand_id
1 'polypeptide(L)' 'MPIAEMLRYAELVREGEHTVAERRALLEEHDRRVSERIDLLRRQRERIQRKIGLYRDAADFAGEPVSA' A
#
# COMPACT_ATOMS: atom_id res chain seq x y z
N MET A 1 6.16 10.57 1.44
CA MET A 1 7.61 10.74 1.21
C MET A 1 8.36 10.61 2.52
N PRO A 2 9.62 10.15 2.54
CA PRO A 2 10.54 10.38 3.65
C PRO A 2 10.71 11.88 3.93
N ILE A 3 10.97 12.24 5.18
CA ILE A 3 11.09 13.65 5.62
C ILE A 3 12.18 14.38 4.82
N ALA A 4 13.32 13.74 4.54
CA ALA A 4 14.40 14.32 3.75
C ALA A 4 13.95 14.76 2.34
N GLU A 5 13.09 13.98 1.68
CA GLU A 5 12.56 14.34 0.36
C GLU A 5 11.54 15.48 0.45
N MET A 6 10.77 15.54 1.53
CA MET A 6 9.84 16.66 1.76
C MET A 6 10.59 17.98 1.98
N LEU A 7 11.72 17.94 2.68
CA LEU A 7 12.60 19.11 2.85
C LEU A 7 13.15 19.57 1.50
N ARG A 8 13.68 18.64 0.70
CA ARG A 8 14.17 18.94 -0.67
C ARG A 8 13.06 19.52 -1.56
N TYR A 9 11.86 18.94 -1.52
CA TYR A 9 10.72 19.49 -2.26
C TYR A 9 10.41 20.93 -1.83
N ALA A 10 10.42 21.21 -0.52
CA ALA A 10 10.17 22.54 0.01
C ALA A 10 11.26 23.56 -0.38
N GLU A 11 12.52 23.13 -0.50
CA GLU A 11 13.62 23.95 -1.03
C GLU A 11 13.37 24.31 -2.50
N LEU A 12 13.08 23.32 -3.34
CA LEU A 12 12.77 23.53 -4.76
C LEU A 12 11.58 24.48 -4.96
N VAL A 13 10.53 24.36 -4.14
CA VAL A 13 9.38 25.27 -4.18
C VAL A 13 9.80 26.72 -3.90
N ARG A 14 10.70 26.94 -2.93
CA ARG A 14 11.20 28.28 -2.57
C ARG A 14 12.12 28.88 -3.63
N GLU A 15 12.86 28.05 -4.36
CA GLU A 15 13.73 28.49 -5.47
C GLU A 15 12.93 29.06 -6.65
N GLY A 16 11.70 28.58 -6.87
CA GLY A 16 10.74 29.20 -7.77
C GLY A 16 10.36 28.36 -8.99
N GLU A 17 9.89 29.01 -10.05
CA GLU A 17 9.24 28.33 -11.19
C GLU A 17 10.20 27.48 -12.04
N HIS A 18 11.49 27.80 -12.06
CA HIS A 18 12.48 27.03 -12.81
C HIS A 18 12.65 25.60 -12.30
N THR A 19 12.19 25.28 -11.08
CA THR A 19 12.31 23.95 -10.47
C THR A 19 11.09 23.03 -10.67
N VAL A 20 10.13 23.43 -11.52
CA VAL A 20 8.89 22.65 -11.72
C VAL A 20 9.19 21.23 -12.19
N ALA A 21 10.20 21.06 -13.04
CA ALA A 21 10.60 19.75 -13.54
C ALA A 21 11.14 18.84 -12.42
N GLU A 22 12.02 19.35 -11.56
CA GLU A 22 12.58 18.60 -10.42
C GLU A 22 11.50 18.25 -9.40
N ARG A 23 10.59 19.19 -9.11
CA ARG A 23 9.45 18.95 -8.21
C ARG A 23 8.54 17.85 -8.74
N ARG A 24 8.22 17.88 -10.04
CA ARG A 24 7.42 16.85 -10.70
C ARG A 24 8.12 15.49 -10.61
N ALA A 25 9.40 15.40 -10.95
CA ALA A 25 10.14 14.14 -10.91
C ALA A 25 10.15 13.52 -9.50
N LEU A 26 10.30 14.35 -8.45
CA LEU A 26 10.26 13.91 -7.06
C LEU A 26 8.88 13.32 -6.70
N LEU A 27 7.80 13.96 -7.14
CA LEU A 27 6.44 13.50 -6.91
C LEU A 27 6.11 12.21 -7.69
N GLU A 28 6.53 12.10 -8.95
CA GLU A 28 6.34 10.89 -9.76
C GLU A 28 7.08 9.68 -9.17
N GLU A 29 8.30 9.88 -8.70
CA GLU A 29 9.06 8.84 -8.00
C GLU A 29 8.42 8.46 -6.66
N HIS A 30 7.82 9.42 -5.95
CA HIS A 30 7.04 9.11 -4.77
C HIS A 30 5.80 8.28 -5.09
N ASP A 31 5.04 8.67 -6.11
CA ASP A 31 3.83 7.96 -6.55
C ASP A 31 4.15 6.52 -6.93
N ARG A 32 5.20 6.29 -7.72
CA ARG A 32 5.67 4.95 -8.09
C ARG A 32 5.90 4.06 -6.86
N ARG A 33 6.64 4.55 -5.87
CA ARG A 33 6.94 3.80 -4.63
C ARG A 33 5.70 3.53 -3.79
N VAL A 34 4.76 4.47 -3.72
CA VAL A 34 3.49 4.27 -3.01
C VAL A 34 2.64 3.21 -3.71
N SER A 35 2.53 3.28 -5.03
CA SER A 35 1.81 2.30 -5.85
C SER A 35 2.36 0.89 -5.68
N GLU A 36 3.69 0.72 -5.74
CA GLU A 36 4.35 -0.57 -5.48
C GLU A 36 4.04 -1.12 -4.08
N ARG A 37 4.02 -0.25 -3.07
CA ARG A 37 3.68 -0.63 -1.70
C ARG A 37 2.22 -1.04 -1.57
N ILE A 38 1.31 -0.32 -2.21
CA ILE A 38 -0.12 -0.65 -2.23
C ILE A 38 -0.33 -2.03 -2.85
N ASP A 39 0.31 -2.32 -3.98
CA ASP A 39 0.15 -3.60 -4.65
C ASP A 39 0.72 -4.76 -3.84
N LEU A 40 1.84 -4.55 -3.15
CA LEU A 40 2.35 -5.53 -2.18
C LEU A 40 1.33 -5.80 -1.07
N LEU A 41 0.78 -4.74 -0.47
CA LEU A 41 -0.19 -4.86 0.63
C LEU A 41 -1.48 -5.53 0.17
N ARG A 42 -1.95 -5.26 -1.06
CA ARG A 42 -3.11 -5.95 -1.67
C ARG A 42 -2.86 -7.45 -1.79
N ARG A 43 -1.71 -7.86 -2.37
CA ARG A 43 -1.34 -9.28 -2.48
C ARG A 43 -1.24 -9.97 -1.12
N GLN A 44 -0.68 -9.28 -0.12
CA GLN A 44 -0.60 -9.80 1.25
C GLN A 44 -1.98 -9.95 1.88
N ARG A 45 -2.86 -8.95 1.70
CA ARG A 45 -4.25 -8.99 2.17
C ARG A 45 -5.02 -10.16 1.57
N GLU A 46 -4.87 -10.43 0.27
CA GLU A 46 -5.51 -11.59 -0.36
C GLU A 46 -5.10 -12.91 0.28
N ARG A 47 -3.83 -13.08 0.67
CA ARG A 47 -3.37 -14.28 1.39
C ARG A 47 -4.05 -14.41 2.74
N ILE A 48 -4.21 -13.31 3.47
CA ILE A 48 -4.91 -13.29 4.75
C ILE A 48 -6.40 -13.62 4.54
N GLN A 49 -7.05 -13.06 3.52
CA GLN A 49 -8.45 -13.37 3.21
C GLN A 49 -8.66 -14.85 2.87
N ARG A 50 -7.74 -15.46 2.09
CA ARG A 50 -7.78 -16.91 1.85
C ARG A 50 -7.67 -17.70 3.15
N LYS A 51 -6.75 -17.35 4.04
CA LYS A 51 -6.65 -18.01 5.36
C LYS A 51 -7.92 -17.85 6.18
N ILE A 52 -8.51 -16.66 6.21
CA ILE A 52 -9.78 -16.41 6.91
C ILE A 52 -10.89 -17.31 6.34
N GLY A 53 -11.01 -17.42 5.01
CA GLY A 53 -11.97 -18.32 4.37
C GLY A 53 -11.78 -19.77 4.83
N LEU A 54 -10.54 -20.30 4.76
CA LEU A 54 -10.24 -21.66 5.22
C LEU A 54 -10.69 -21.93 6.66
N TYR A 55 -10.49 -20.99 7.58
CA TYR A 55 -10.91 -21.16 8.97
C TYR A 55 -12.41 -20.98 9.17
N ARG A 56 -13.08 -20.19 8.33
CA ARG A 56 -14.54 -20.04 8.37
C ARG A 56 -15.20 -21.34 7.91
N ASP A 57 -14.76 -21.88 6.78
CA ASP A 57 -15.25 -23.15 6.26
C ASP A 57 -14.98 -24.29 7.26
N ALA A 58 -13.78 -24.36 7.84
CA ALA A 58 -13.46 -25.37 8.86
C ALA A 58 -14.29 -25.24 10.15
N ALA A 59 -14.64 -24.02 10.57
CA ALA A 59 -15.53 -23.79 11.70
C ALA A 59 -16.98 -24.19 11.37
N ASP A 60 -17.42 -23.96 10.14
CA ASP A 60 -18.74 -24.38 9.66
C ASP A 60 -18.82 -25.91 9.58
N PHE A 61 -17.75 -26.60 9.16
CA PHE A 61 -17.68 -28.07 9.18
C PHE A 61 -17.59 -28.68 10.60
N ALA A 62 -17.10 -27.93 11.59
CA ALA A 62 -17.05 -28.37 12.99
C ALA A 62 -18.35 -28.08 13.76
N GLY A 63 -19.33 -27.42 13.12
CA GLY A 63 -20.58 -26.95 13.73
C GLY A 63 -21.82 -27.81 13.47
N GLU A 64 -21.74 -28.86 12.65
CA GLU A 64 -22.88 -29.79 12.47
C GLU A 64 -22.80 -30.94 13.48
N PRO A 65 -23.72 -31.04 14.46
CA PRO A 65 -23.95 -32.32 15.12
C PRO A 65 -24.58 -33.24 14.08
N VAL A 66 -23.89 -34.35 13.77
CA VAL A 66 -24.48 -35.48 13.05
C VAL A 66 -25.66 -35.97 13.90
N SER A 67 -26.87 -35.53 13.54
CA SER A 67 -28.11 -36.16 14.00
C SER A 67 -28.25 -37.46 13.21
N ALA A 68 -27.87 -38.56 13.83
CA ALA A 68 -28.23 -39.92 13.45
C ALA A 68 -28.78 -40.65 14.68
#